data_AF-A0A7V9SLF0-F1
#
_entry.id   AF-A0A7V9SLF0-F1
#
_cell.length_a   1.000
_cell.length_b   1.000
_cell.length_c   1.000
_cell.angle_alpha   90.00
_cell.angle_beta   90.00
_cell.angle_gamma   90.00
#
_symmetry.space_group_name_H-M   'P 1'
#
loop_
_entity.id
_entity.type
_entity.pdbx_description
1 polymer ?
#
loop_
_entity_poly.entity_id
_entity_poly.type
_entity_poly.pdbx_seq_one_letter_code
_entity_poly.pdbx_strand_id
1 'polypeptide(L)' 'MQEVKQSKAQMEKRRDEINRQLNRVNQDERIELELDLEDQAIQVEQQDVAVTMEVNLRKELIDIEEKLAAMDDK' A
#
# COMPACT_ATOMS: atom_id res chain seq x y z
N MET A 1 -4.68 27.46 5.45
CA MET A 1 -3.87 26.43 4.76
C MET A 1 -4.59 26.13 3.46
N GLN A 2 -3.94 26.33 2.31
CA GLN A 2 -4.55 26.06 1.01
C GLN A 2 -4.56 24.54 0.85
N GLU A 3 -5.73 23.91 0.93
CA GLU A 3 -5.87 22.50 0.54
C GLU A 3 -5.43 22.41 -0.92
N VAL A 4 -4.31 21.76 -1.17
CA VAL A 4 -3.90 21.42 -2.54
C VAL A 4 -4.96 20.45 -3.04
N LYS A 5 -5.94 20.95 -3.78
CA LYS A 5 -6.89 20.12 -4.53
C LYS A 5 -6.05 19.29 -5.51
N GLN A 6 -5.71 18.08 -5.10
CA GLN A 6 -5.11 17.11 -6.00
C GLN A 6 -6.13 16.83 -7.11
N SER A 7 -5.68 16.84 -8.36
CA SER A 7 -6.56 16.53 -9.48
C SER A 7 -6.94 15.05 -9.47
N LYS A 8 -8.09 14.71 -10.06
CA LYS A 8 -8.53 13.31 -10.23
C LYS A 8 -7.40 12.43 -10.81
N ALA A 9 -6.73 12.92 -11.86
CA ALA A 9 -5.59 12.23 -12.49
C ALA A 9 -4.39 12.02 -11.54
N GLN A 10 -4.14 12.94 -10.59
CA GLN A 10 -3.08 12.75 -9.59
C GLN A 10 -3.46 11.68 -8.57
N MET A 11 -4.73 11.64 -8.16
CA MET A 11 -5.26 10.61 -7.25
C MET A 11 -5.27 9.23 -7.91
N GLU A 12 -5.69 9.12 -9.16
CA GLU A 12 -5.63 7.87 -9.94
C GLU A 12 -4.19 7.38 -10.09
N LYS A 13 -3.25 8.28 -10.43
CA LYS A 13 -1.82 7.92 -10.51
C LYS A 13 -1.28 7.43 -9.16
N ARG A 14 -1.71 8.03 -8.05
CA ARG A 14 -1.30 7.61 -6.70
C ARG A 14 -1.91 6.26 -6.34
N ARG A 15 -3.19 6.03 -6.65
CA ARG A 15 -3.87 4.73 -6.50
C ARG A 15 -3.13 3.62 -7.23
N ASP A 16 -2.79 3.85 -8.49
CA ASP A 16 -2.09 2.86 -9.32
C ASP A 16 -0.67 2.55 -8.78
N GLU A 17 0.01 3.55 -8.22
CA GLU A 17 1.31 3.36 -7.57
C GLU A 17 1.18 2.56 -6.26
N ILE A 18 0.18 2.86 -5.42
CA ILE A 18 -0.11 2.10 -4.19
C ILE A 18 -0.41 0.64 -4.53
N ASN A 19 -1.22 0.38 -5.56
CA ASN A 19 -1.51 -0.98 -6.03
C ASN A 19 -0.26 -1.72 -6.49
N ARG A 20 0.69 -1.05 -7.15
CA ARG A 20 1.98 -1.66 -7.50
C ARG A 20 2.84 -1.96 -6.27
N GLN A 21 2.83 -1.09 -5.27
CA GLN A 21 3.56 -1.31 -4.03
C GLN A 21 2.98 -2.49 -3.23
N LEU A 22 1.65 -2.57 -3.11
CA LEU A 22 0.97 -3.71 -2.48
C LEU A 22 1.27 -5.03 -3.21
N ASN A 23 1.26 -5.03 -4.55
CA ASN A 23 1.61 -6.24 -5.31
C ASN A 23 3.07 -6.70 -5.09
N ARG A 24 4.00 -5.77 -4.85
CA ARG A 24 5.39 -6.13 -4.52
C ARG A 24 5.48 -6.72 -3.12
N VAL A 25 4.92 -6.05 -2.12
CA VAL A 25 4.91 -6.55 -0.73
C VAL A 25 4.29 -7.96 -0.66
N ASN A 26 3.15 -8.18 -1.31
CA ASN A 26 2.51 -9.50 -1.35
C ASN A 26 3.33 -10.57 -2.11
N GLN A 27 4.16 -10.18 -3.08
CA GLN A 27 5.06 -11.12 -3.76
C GLN A 27 6.27 -11.46 -2.90
N ASP A 28 6.84 -10.47 -2.22
CA ASP A 28 7.96 -10.63 -1.31
C ASP A 28 7.56 -11.54 -0.14
N GLU A 29 6.39 -11.33 0.49
CA GLU A 29 5.83 -12.20 1.53
C GLU A 29 5.67 -13.66 1.07
N ARG A 30 5.33 -13.89 -0.20
CA ARG A 30 5.17 -15.26 -0.74
C ARG A 30 6.49 -15.99 -0.95
N ILE A 31 7.55 -15.25 -1.27
CA ILE A 31 8.91 -15.80 -1.42
C ILE A 31 9.50 -16.08 -0.02
N GLU A 32 9.19 -15.23 0.96
CA GLU A 32 9.69 -15.34 2.33
C GLU A 32 9.18 -16.59 3.08
N LEU A 33 7.97 -17.09 2.75
CA LEU A 33 7.41 -18.34 3.30
C LEU A 33 8.15 -19.63 2.87
N GLU A 34 9.09 -19.54 1.93
CA GLU A 34 9.82 -20.69 1.35
C GLU A 34 11.21 -20.92 1.98
N LEU A 35 11.62 -20.13 2.98
CA LEU A 35 12.96 -20.14 3.59
C LEU A 35 13.08 -20.92 4.93
N ASP A 36 14.30 -21.36 5.23
CA ASP A 36 14.67 -22.28 6.32
C ASP A 36 14.70 -21.61 7.72
N LEU A 37 14.68 -22.42 8.78
CA LEU A 37 14.45 -22.00 10.19
C LEU A 37 15.40 -20.93 10.76
N GLU A 38 16.62 -20.79 10.25
CA GLU A 38 17.61 -19.80 10.74
C GLU A 38 17.33 -18.39 10.18
N ASP A 39 16.76 -18.30 8.98
CA ASP A 39 16.33 -17.05 8.35
C ASP A 39 15.04 -16.49 8.99
N GLN A 40 14.25 -17.35 9.65
CA GLN A 40 12.97 -16.96 10.26
C GLN A 40 13.11 -15.96 11.41
N ALA A 41 14.22 -15.96 12.15
CA ALA A 41 14.39 -15.05 13.29
C ALA A 41 14.60 -13.59 12.87
N ILE A 42 15.33 -13.36 11.77
CA ILE A 42 15.51 -12.03 11.15
C ILE A 42 14.23 -11.61 10.42
N GLN A 43 13.43 -12.57 9.93
CA GLN A 43 12.15 -12.31 9.27
C GLN A 43 11.08 -11.74 10.19
N VAL A 44 11.05 -12.03 11.50
CA VAL A 44 9.98 -11.52 12.39
C VAL A 44 9.96 -9.98 12.41
N GLU A 45 11.12 -9.33 12.51
CA GLU A 45 11.20 -7.86 12.48
C GLU A 45 10.89 -7.29 11.08
N GLN A 46 11.23 -8.01 10.01
CA GLN A 46 10.96 -7.58 8.63
C GLN A 46 9.47 -7.73 8.26
N GLN A 47 8.81 -8.78 8.74
CA GLN A 47 7.36 -8.99 8.60
C GLN A 47 6.57 -7.91 9.31
N ASP A 48 6.95 -7.51 10.53
CA ASP A 48 6.27 -6.43 11.24
C ASP A 48 6.32 -5.11 10.46
N VAL A 49 7.43 -4.84 9.76
CA VAL A 49 7.57 -3.68 8.87
C VAL A 49 6.70 -3.84 7.61
N ALA A 50 6.73 -5.00 6.95
CA ALA A 50 5.94 -5.29 5.75
C ALA A 50 4.43 -5.16 6.02
N VAL A 51 3.94 -5.78 7.10
CA VAL A 51 2.55 -5.69 7.55
C VAL A 51 2.17 -4.24 7.88
N THR A 52 3.04 -3.51 8.57
CA THR A 52 2.78 -2.10 8.88
C THR A 52 2.70 -1.25 7.61
N MET A 53 3.59 -1.47 6.64
CA MET A 53 3.55 -0.81 5.34
C MET A 53 2.27 -1.16 4.57
N GLU A 54 1.89 -2.43 4.55
CA GLU A 54 0.68 -2.90 3.88
C GLU A 54 -0.58 -2.26 4.45
N VAL A 55 -0.71 -2.23 5.79
CA VAL A 55 -1.84 -1.59 6.48
C VAL A 55 -1.93 -0.11 6.14
N ASN A 56 -0.80 0.59 6.11
CA ASN A 56 -0.78 2.02 5.77
C ASN A 56 -1.13 2.28 4.30
N LEU A 57 -0.62 1.46 3.38
CA LEU A 57 -0.95 1.54 1.95
C LEU A 57 -2.43 1.26 1.69
N ARG A 58 -3.02 0.26 2.36
CA ARG A 58 -4.46 -0.04 2.26
C ARG A 58 -5.32 1.11 2.80
N LYS A 59 -4.93 1.75 3.91
CA LYS A 59 -5.63 2.93 4.43
C LYS A 59 -5.57 4.10 3.43
N GLU A 60 -4.39 4.38 2.88
CA GLU A 60 -4.23 5.44 1.88
C GLU A 60 -5.06 5.15 0.62
N LEU A 61 -5.15 3.88 0.22
CA LEU A 61 -5.96 3.46 -0.92
C LEU A 61 -7.45 3.74 -0.69
N ILE A 62 -7.98 3.39 0.48
CA ILE A 62 -9.38 3.65 0.85
C ILE A 62 -9.66 5.17 0.80
N ASP A 63 -8.81 6.00 1.41
CA ASP A 63 -8.97 7.45 1.41
C ASP A 63 -8.98 8.03 -0.02
N ILE A 64 -8.17 7.48 -0.93
CA ILE A 64 -8.10 7.89 -2.33
C ILE A 64 -9.36 7.46 -3.08
N GLU A 65 -9.83 6.23 -2.89
CA GLU A 65 -11.03 5.72 -3.53
C GLU A 65 -12.28 6.49 -3.10
N GLU A 66 -12.40 6.82 -1.80
CA GLU A 66 -13.48 7.67 -1.29
C GLU A 66 -13.46 9.07 -1.91
N LYS A 67 -12.27 9.69 -2.02
CA LYS A 67 -12.11 11.01 -2.65
C LYS A 67 -12.43 10.99 -4.14
N LEU A 68 -12.05 9.93 -4.84
CA LEU A 68 -12.37 9.74 -6.26
C LEU A 68 -13.88 9.55 -6.47
N ALA A 69 -14.53 8.72 -5.65
CA ALA A 69 -15.98 8.54 -5.70
C ALA A 69 -16.72 9.86 -5.45
N ALA A 70 -16.33 10.64 -4.44
CA ALA A 70 -16.91 11.94 -4.14
C ALA A 70 -16.68 13.01 -5.23
N MET A 71 -15.68 12.82 -6.11
CA MET A 71 -15.45 13.67 -7.28
C MET A 71 -16.30 13.26 -8.48
N ASP A 72 -16.66 11.98 -8.60
CA ASP A 72 -17.47 11.45 -9.71
C ASP A 72 -18.98 11.60 -9.49
N ASP A 73 -19.41 11.76 -8.23
CA ASP A 73 -20.81 12.07 -7.87
C ASP A 73 -21.19 13.57 -8.08
N LYS A 74 -20.32 14.39 -8.67
CA LYS A 74 -20.54 15.82 -8.95
C LYS A 74 -20.62 16.14 -10.44
#